data_AF-A0A034WV26-F1
#
_entry.id   AF-A0A034WV26-F1
#
_cell.length_a   1.000
_cell.length_b   1.000
_cell.length_c   1.000
_cell.angle_alpha   90.00
_cell.angle_beta   90.00
_cell.angle_gamma   90.00
#
_symmetry.space_group_name_H-M   'P 1'
#
loop_
_entity.id
_entity.type
_entity.pdbx_description
1 polymer ?
#
loop_
_entity_poly.entity_id
_entity_poly.type
_entity_poly.pdbx_seq_one_letter_code
_entity_poly.pdbx_strand_id
1 'polypeptide(L)'
;PGLAILFVVFVEAAGVFWFYGVDRFSEDVEQMLGIKPGIFWRICWTYISPVFLLAIFIFSILGYEEMLGEEYQYPEWSIKVGWAVTCSSVLCIPMYIIYKFVFASKGDCRERYQDAFKVPPHCGSVLPGQQGTTV
;
A
#
# COMPACT_ATOMS: atom_id res chain seq x y z
N PRO A 1 19.37 -2.15 11.16
CA PRO A 1 18.69 -0.95 10.60
C PRO A 1 17.74 -1.24 9.42
N GLY A 2 17.97 -2.27 8.59
CA GLY A 2 17.10 -2.59 7.44
C GLY A 2 15.85 -3.41 7.74
N LEU A 3 15.85 -4.24 8.79
CA LEU A 3 14.76 -5.18 9.09
C LEU A 3 13.40 -4.50 9.28
N ALA A 4 13.36 -3.34 9.96
CA ALA A 4 12.12 -2.60 10.19
C ALA A 4 11.49 -2.12 8.88
N ILE A 5 12.31 -1.62 7.93
CA ILE A 5 11.82 -1.15 6.63
C ILE A 5 11.36 -2.33 5.77
N LEU A 6 12.11 -3.44 5.76
CA LEU A 6 11.71 -4.66 5.04
C LEU A 6 10.37 -5.19 5.55
N PHE A 7 10.17 -5.18 6.88
CA PHE A 7 8.91 -5.58 7.49
C PHE A 7 7.76 -4.63 7.10
N VAL A 8 7.98 -3.32 7.16
CA VAL A 8 6.99 -2.31 6.75
C VAL A 8 6.56 -2.53 5.31
N VAL A 9 7.52 -2.64 4.38
CA VAL A 9 7.24 -2.82 2.94
C VAL A 9 6.53 -4.15 2.69
N PHE A 10 6.88 -5.21 3.42
CA PHE A 10 6.17 -6.49 3.33
C PHE A 10 4.70 -6.36 3.74
N VAL A 11 4.42 -5.75 4.90
CA VAL A 11 3.03 -5.58 5.39
C VAL A 11 2.23 -4.63 4.51
N GLU A 12 2.85 -3.56 4.02
CA GLU A 12 2.23 -2.62 3.07
C GLU A 12 1.88 -3.31 1.75
N ALA A 13 2.82 -4.04 1.15
CA ALA A 13 2.57 -4.79 -0.08
C ALA A 13 1.49 -5.87 0.10
N ALA A 14 1.56 -6.64 1.19
CA ALA A 14 0.52 -7.62 1.53
C ALA A 14 -0.85 -6.95 1.73
N GLY A 15 -0.87 -5.79 2.39
CA GLY A 15 -2.07 -4.98 2.58
C GLY A 15 -2.66 -4.51 1.26
N VAL A 16 -1.87 -3.96 0.36
CA VAL A 16 -2.36 -3.53 -0.97
C VAL A 16 -2.86 -4.75 -1.76
N PHE A 17 -2.07 -5.81 -1.90
CA PHE A 17 -2.48 -6.90 -2.78
C PHE A 17 -3.64 -7.74 -2.24
N TRP A 18 -3.77 -7.92 -0.93
CA TRP A 18 -4.89 -8.67 -0.32
C TRP A 18 -6.08 -7.81 0.13
N PHE A 19 -5.87 -6.63 0.73
CA PHE A 19 -6.98 -5.77 1.18
C PHE A 19 -7.46 -4.81 0.09
N TYR A 20 -6.56 -4.21 -0.71
CA TYR A 20 -6.96 -3.33 -1.82
C TYR A 20 -7.40 -4.14 -3.04
N GLY A 21 -6.78 -5.30 -3.26
CA GLY A 21 -7.14 -6.26 -4.30
C GLY A 21 -6.52 -5.90 -5.66
N VAL A 22 -6.01 -6.92 -6.35
CA VAL A 22 -5.28 -6.72 -7.62
C VAL A 22 -6.17 -6.20 -8.75
N ASP A 23 -7.48 -6.50 -8.72
CA ASP A 23 -8.44 -5.99 -9.70
C ASP A 23 -8.51 -4.46 -9.64
N ARG A 24 -8.58 -3.90 -8.44
CA ARG A 24 -8.66 -2.45 -8.24
C ARG A 24 -7.37 -1.76 -8.65
N PHE A 25 -6.24 -2.34 -8.25
CA PHE A 25 -4.93 -1.86 -8.67
C PHE A 25 -4.78 -1.88 -10.20
N SER A 26 -5.27 -2.94 -10.85
CA SER A 26 -5.25 -3.03 -12.31
C SER A 26 -6.15 -1.98 -12.98
N GLU A 27 -7.29 -1.64 -12.38
CA GLU A 27 -8.18 -0.56 -12.85
C GLU A 27 -7.54 0.82 -12.69
N ASP A 28 -6.87 1.10 -11.57
CA ASP A 28 -6.16 2.37 -11.37
C ASP A 28 -5.00 2.54 -12.35
N VAL A 29 -4.23 1.47 -12.59
CA VAL A 29 -3.14 1.47 -13.57
C VAL A 29 -3.68 1.68 -14.99
N GLU A 30 -4.83 1.08 -15.33
CA GLU A 30 -5.52 1.31 -16.60
C GLU A 30 -6.00 2.76 -16.73
N GLN A 31 -6.48 3.39 -15.66
CA GLN A 31 -6.87 4.81 -15.66
C GLN A 31 -5.68 5.75 -15.83
N MET A 32 -4.51 5.40 -15.29
CA MET A 32 -3.30 6.22 -15.43
C MET A 32 -2.62 6.09 -16.79
N LEU A 33 -2.59 4.88 -17.35
CA LEU A 33 -1.82 4.57 -18.57
C LEU A 33 -2.69 4.37 -19.81
N GLY A 34 -4.01 4.24 -19.66
CA GLY A 34 -4.96 3.97 -20.75
C GLY A 34 -4.91 2.54 -21.30
N ILE A 35 -4.11 1.65 -20.70
CA ILE A 35 -3.88 0.28 -21.18
C ILE A 35 -4.06 -0.68 -20.00
N LYS A 36 -4.89 -1.72 -20.18
CA LYS A 36 -5.08 -2.75 -19.15
C LYS A 36 -3.86 -3.66 -19.02
N PRO A 37 -3.22 -3.75 -17.85
CA PRO A 37 -2.14 -4.70 -17.63
C PRO A 37 -2.70 -6.14 -17.72
N GLY A 38 -2.02 -6.98 -18.49
CA GLY A 38 -2.42 -8.37 -18.71
C GLY A 38 -2.39 -9.22 -17.43
N ILE A 39 -2.99 -10.41 -17.49
CA ILE A 39 -3.14 -11.34 -16.36
C ILE A 39 -1.78 -11.77 -15.77
N PHE A 40 -0.75 -11.90 -16.61
CA PHE A 40 0.62 -12.20 -16.16
C PHE A 40 1.17 -11.14 -15.20
N TRP A 41 0.94 -9.86 -15.49
CA TRP A 41 1.36 -8.75 -14.64
C TRP A 41 0.60 -8.73 -13.31
N ARG A 42 -0.70 -9.03 -13.35
CA ARG A 42 -1.53 -9.12 -12.14
C ARG A 42 -1.06 -10.23 -11.20
N ILE A 43 -0.72 -11.40 -11.73
CA ILE A 43 -0.19 -12.52 -10.94
C ILE A 43 1.20 -12.18 -10.39
N CYS A 44 2.05 -11.53 -11.19
CA CYS A 44 3.36 -11.05 -10.75
C CYS A 44 3.24 -10.12 -9.54
N TRP A 45 2.32 -9.16 -9.57
CA TRP A 45 2.11 -8.26 -8.45
C TRP A 45 1.48 -8.93 -7.22
N THR A 46 0.49 -9.81 -7.43
CA THR A 46 -0.23 -10.44 -6.31
C THR A 46 0.61 -11.48 -5.58
N TYR A 47 1.46 -12.22 -6.29
CA TYR A 47 2.17 -13.37 -5.73
C TYR A 47 3.68 -13.19 -5.75
N ILE A 48 4.25 -12.77 -6.89
CA ILE A 48 5.72 -12.70 -7.00
C ILE A 48 6.28 -11.60 -6.13
N SER A 49 5.65 -10.41 -6.11
CA SER A 49 6.10 -9.28 -5.31
C SER A 49 6.10 -9.57 -3.79
N PRO A 50 4.99 -10.04 -3.16
CA PRO A 50 5.02 -10.37 -1.74
C PRO A 50 5.91 -11.57 -1.41
N VAL A 51 6.03 -12.56 -2.29
CA VAL A 51 6.93 -13.71 -2.08
C VAL A 51 8.39 -13.27 -2.12
N PHE A 52 8.76 -12.38 -3.05
CA PHE A 52 10.12 -11.83 -3.12
C PHE A 52 10.46 -11.02 -1.87
N LEU A 53 9.53 -10.17 -1.41
CA LEU A 53 9.68 -9.41 -0.16
C LEU A 53 9.79 -10.31 1.07
N LEU A 54 9.02 -11.41 1.12
CA LEU A 54 9.12 -12.41 2.18
C LEU A 54 10.48 -13.12 2.17
N ALA A 55 10.99 -13.49 1.00
CA ALA A 55 12.27 -14.16 0.87
C ALA A 55 13.43 -13.29 1.38
N ILE A 56 13.49 -12.03 0.95
CA ILE A 56 14.54 -11.10 1.42
C ILE A 56 14.42 -10.82 2.92
N PHE A 57 13.19 -10.80 3.47
CA PHE A 57 12.96 -10.61 4.90
C PHE A 57 13.52 -11.78 5.71
N ILE A 58 13.25 -13.02 5.30
CA ILE A 58 13.77 -14.23 5.95
C ILE A 58 15.30 -14.26 5.90
N PHE A 59 15.90 -14.01 4.72
CA PHE A 59 17.35 -13.93 4.58
C PHE A 59 17.96 -12.85 5.48
N SER A 60 17.28 -11.71 5.62
CA SER A 60 17.76 -10.60 6.43
C SER A 60 17.67 -10.89 7.93
N ILE A 61 16.67 -11.67 8.40
CA ILE A 61 16.61 -12.14 9.79
C ILE A 61 17.75 -13.11 10.09
N LEU A 62 17.98 -14.08 9.21
CA LEU A 62 19.04 -15.08 9.40
C LEU A 62 20.43 -14.42 9.49
N GLY A 63 20.71 -13.43 8.62
CA GLY A 63 21.96 -12.67 8.68
C GLY A 63 22.04 -11.65 9.83
N TYR A 64 20.94 -11.32 10.49
CA TYR A 64 20.94 -10.38 11.61
C TYR A 64 21.47 -11.00 12.91
N GLU A 65 21.17 -12.28 13.16
CA GLU A 65 21.70 -12.99 14.34
C GLU A 65 23.22 -13.18 14.26
N GLU A 66 23.78 -13.41 13.07
CA GLU A 66 25.24 -13.55 12.88
C GLU A 66 26.02 -12.24 13.07
N MET A 67 25.41 -11.07 12.79
CA MET A 67 26.09 -9.77 12.89
C MET A 67 26.05 -9.12 14.28
N LEU A 68 25.18 -9.58 15.18
CA LEU A 68 25.13 -9.12 16.58
C LEU A 68 26.17 -9.81 17.49
N GLY A 69 27.21 -10.39 16.87
CA GLY A 69 28.25 -11.19 17.50
C GLY A 69 28.55 -10.80 18.95
N GLU A 70 28.20 -11.72 19.85
CA GLU A 70 28.67 -11.95 21.24
C GLU A 70 28.72 -10.78 22.25
N GLU A 71 28.69 -9.51 21.84
CA GLU A 71 29.10 -8.38 22.71
C GLU A 71 27.93 -7.48 23.17
N TYR A 72 26.75 -7.56 22.52
CA TYR A 72 25.58 -6.76 22.93
C TYR A 72 24.24 -7.46 22.71
N GLN A 73 23.71 -8.08 23.77
CA GLN A 73 22.38 -8.66 23.78
C GLN A 73 21.34 -7.59 24.11
N TYR A 74 20.51 -7.21 23.13
CA TYR A 74 19.40 -6.28 23.36
C TYR A 74 18.38 -6.90 24.33
N PRO A 75 17.91 -6.15 25.35
CA PRO A 75 16.89 -6.64 26.25
C PRO A 75 15.54 -6.77 25.51
N GLU A 76 14.78 -7.83 25.80
CA GLU A 76 13.57 -8.18 25.06
C GLU A 76 12.49 -7.09 25.01
N TRP A 77 12.42 -6.24 26.05
CA TRP A 77 11.46 -5.13 26.08
C TRP A 77 11.73 -4.13 24.95
N SER A 78 13.00 -3.91 24.60
CA SER A 78 13.38 -2.97 23.54
C SER A 78 12.97 -3.48 22.17
N ILE A 79 13.05 -4.81 21.98
CA ILE A 79 12.61 -5.47 20.75
C ILE A 79 11.10 -5.33 20.61
N LYS A 80 10.34 -5.62 21.69
CA LYS A 80 8.87 -5.50 21.71
C LYS A 80 8.41 -4.06 21.42
N VAL A 81 9.07 -3.06 22.01
CA VAL A 81 8.78 -1.63 21.76
C VAL A 81 9.08 -1.26 20.30
N GLY A 82 10.19 -1.74 19.74
CA GLY A 82 10.53 -1.52 18.33
C GLY A 82 9.42 -2.02 17.39
N TRP A 83 8.96 -3.26 17.59
CA TRP A 83 7.87 -3.83 16.81
C TRP A 83 6.55 -3.07 16.99
N ALA A 84 6.23 -2.62 18.20
CA ALA A 84 5.02 -1.84 18.46
C ALA A 84 5.00 -0.49 17.71
N VAL A 85 6.12 0.22 17.68
CA VAL A 85 6.26 1.49 16.95
C VAL A 85 6.14 1.25 15.44
N THR A 86 6.78 0.20 14.93
CA THR A 86 6.69 -0.16 13.50
C THR A 86 5.25 -0.50 13.10
N CYS A 87 4.56 -1.34 13.88
CA CYS A 87 3.16 -1.70 13.63
C CYS A 87 2.22 -0.48 13.71
N SER A 88 2.46 0.44 14.65
CA SER A 88 1.64 1.64 14.82
C SER A 88 1.63 2.50 13.55
N SER A 89 2.79 2.73 12.93
CA SER A 89 2.89 3.56 11.71
C SER A 89 2.17 2.91 10.52
N VAL A 90 2.31 1.59 10.36
CA VAL A 90 1.70 0.85 9.25
C VAL A 90 0.18 0.75 9.40
N LEU A 91 -0.32 0.60 10.63
CA LEU A 91 -1.75 0.50 10.90
C LEU A 91 -2.51 1.81 10.66
N CYS A 92 -1.87 2.98 10.71
CA CYS A 92 -2.54 4.27 10.52
C CYS A 92 -3.29 4.40 9.19
N ILE A 93 -2.71 3.87 8.09
CA ILE A 93 -3.27 3.99 6.74
C ILE A 93 -4.54 3.13 6.57
N PRO A 94 -4.53 1.81 6.83
CA PRO A 94 -5.75 0.98 6.76
C PRO A 94 -6.76 1.38 7.84
N MET A 95 -6.32 1.80 9.04
CA MET A 95 -7.21 2.27 10.10
C MET A 95 -7.96 3.52 9.65
N TYR A 96 -7.32 4.45 8.91
CA TYR A 96 -8.00 5.64 8.39
C TYR A 96 -9.09 5.30 7.37
N ILE A 97 -8.83 4.33 6.49
CA ILE A 97 -9.82 3.83 5.51
C ILE A 97 -11.01 3.20 6.24
N ILE A 98 -10.76 2.36 7.25
CA ILE A 98 -11.79 1.73 8.07
C ILE A 98 -12.55 2.77 8.90
N TYR A 99 -11.88 3.74 9.49
CA TYR A 99 -12.50 4.81 10.25
C TYR A 99 -13.43 5.65 9.38
N LYS A 100 -13.00 6.05 8.17
CA LYS A 100 -13.86 6.74 7.21
C LYS A 100 -15.05 5.85 6.81
N PHE A 101 -14.84 4.54 6.68
CA PHE A 101 -15.92 3.61 6.35
C PHE A 101 -16.96 3.48 7.48
N VAL A 102 -16.50 3.35 8.73
CA VAL A 102 -17.33 3.07 9.92
C VAL A 102 -17.94 4.33 10.55
N PHE A 103 -17.16 5.40 10.74
CA PHE A 103 -17.58 6.59 11.49
C PHE A 103 -18.14 7.71 10.62
N ALA A 104 -17.68 7.85 9.37
CA ALA A 104 -18.17 8.92 8.50
C ALA A 104 -19.46 8.56 7.72
N SER A 105 -20.00 7.34 7.89
CA SER A 105 -21.05 6.78 7.02
C SER A 105 -22.41 6.61 7.69
N LYS A 106 -23.38 7.44 7.27
CA LYS A 106 -24.84 7.23 7.43
C LYS A 106 -25.49 7.06 6.05
N GLY A 107 -25.15 6.00 5.31
CA GLY A 107 -25.72 5.69 3.98
C GLY A 107 -25.14 4.42 3.35
N ASP A 108 -25.83 3.89 2.34
CA ASP A 108 -25.56 2.60 1.67
C ASP A 108 -24.10 2.44 1.22
N CYS A 109 -23.52 1.24 1.44
CA CYS A 109 -22.09 0.98 1.30
C CYS A 109 -21.60 1.15 -0.15
N ARG A 110 -22.46 0.97 -1.15
CA ARG A 110 -22.08 0.90 -2.56
C ARG A 110 -21.89 2.28 -3.20
N GLU A 111 -22.74 3.24 -2.84
CA GLU A 111 -22.71 4.61 -3.38
C GLU A 111 -21.52 5.40 -2.80
N ARG A 112 -21.13 5.09 -1.57
CA ARG A 112 -20.05 5.78 -0.86
C ARG A 112 -18.65 5.35 -1.29
N TYR A 113 -18.49 4.09 -1.71
CA TYR A 113 -17.27 3.65 -2.38
C TYR A 113 -17.09 4.36 -3.72
N GLN A 114 -18.19 4.77 -4.38
CA GLN A 114 -18.11 5.56 -5.60
C GLN A 114 -17.81 7.04 -5.32
N ASP A 115 -18.35 7.62 -4.25
CA ASP A 115 -18.11 9.02 -3.89
C ASP A 115 -16.76 9.28 -3.22
N ALA A 116 -16.24 8.35 -2.41
CA ALA A 116 -14.92 8.50 -1.79
C ALA A 116 -13.76 8.46 -2.81
N PHE A 117 -14.01 7.86 -3.97
CA PHE A 117 -13.08 7.76 -5.11
C PHE A 117 -13.33 8.83 -6.17
N LYS A 118 -14.35 9.69 -6.00
CA LYS A 118 -14.52 10.87 -6.84
C LYS A 118 -13.43 11.88 -6.45
N VAL A 119 -12.43 11.99 -7.32
CA VAL A 119 -11.39 13.03 -7.25
C VAL A 119 -12.11 14.38 -7.06
N PRO A 120 -11.73 15.22 -6.07
CA PRO A 120 -12.37 16.52 -5.90
C PRO A 120 -12.27 17.27 -7.24
N PRO A 121 -13.39 17.75 -7.79
CA PRO A 121 -13.35 18.51 -9.03
C PRO A 121 -12.76 19.88 -8.70
N HIS A 122 -11.43 20.04 -8.75
CA HIS A 122 -10.87 21.38 -8.71
C HIS A 122 -9.70 21.62 -9.67
N CYS A 123 -9.98 22.60 -10.54
CA CYS A 123 -9.10 23.57 -11.18
C CYS A 123 -8.32 23.14 -12.42
N GLY A 124 -9.08 22.85 -13.47
CA GLY A 124 -8.61 22.82 -14.85
C GLY A 124 -9.75 22.92 -15.85
N SER A 125 -10.76 23.77 -15.57
CA SER A 125 -11.79 24.08 -16.56
C SER A 125 -11.18 24.95 -17.66
N VAL A 126 -10.53 24.34 -18.64
CA VAL A 126 -10.51 24.94 -19.97
C VAL A 126 -11.94 24.77 -20.49
N LEU A 127 -12.67 25.88 -20.48
CA LEU A 127 -14.06 25.94 -20.93
C LEU A 127 -14.18 25.34 -22.35
N PRO A 128 -15.24 24.57 -22.65
CA PRO A 128 -15.52 24.12 -24.01
C PRO A 128 -15.95 25.34 -24.84
N GLY A 129 -14.97 26.01 -25.45
CA GLY A 129 -15.19 27.23 -26.23
C GLY A 129 -13.97 27.76 -27.01
N GLN A 130 -12.78 27.19 -26.88
CA GLN A 130 -11.59 27.59 -27.66
C GLN A 130 -10.88 26.41 -28.37
N GLN A 131 -11.66 25.54 -29.01
CA GLN A 131 -11.17 24.76 -30.15
C GLN A 131 -11.84 25.29 -31.42
N GLY A 132 -11.43 26.49 -31.79
CA GLY A 132 -11.85 27.15 -33.01
C GLY A 132 -10.84 28.24 -33.32
N THR A 133 -9.84 27.90 -34.11
CA THR A 133 -9.21 28.71 -35.17
C THR A 133 -7.82 28.14 -35.45
N THR A 134 -7.77 27.39 -36.55
CA THR A 134 -6.64 27.24 -37.45
C THR A 134 -5.75 28.49 -37.55
N VAL A 135 -4.44 28.31 -37.39
CA VAL A 135 -3.40 28.71 -38.36
C VAL A 135 -2.17 27.83 -38.15
#